data_AF-A0AAF0U2F9-F1
#
_entry.id   AF-A0AAF0U2F9-F1
#
_cell.length_a   1.000
_cell.length_b   1.000
_cell.length_c   1.000
_cell.angle_alpha   90.00
_cell.angle_beta   90.00
_cell.angle_gamma   90.00
#
_symmetry.space_group_name_H-M   'P 1'
#
loop_
_entity.id
_entity.type
_entity.pdbx_description
1 polymer ?
#
loop_
_entity_poly.entity_id
_entity_poly.type
_entity_poly.pdbx_seq_one_letter_code
_entity_poly.pdbx_strand_id
1 'polypeptide(L)'
;MDGGIALSCLSVEHRSWRMDHPHGFVARPETIFDGAVNLMVWHCFIPGKPTEWSPAMTVKQILVGIQYLLDQPNLNNPAQIEGYNIYIQVNTQA
;
A
#
# COMPACT_ATOMS: atom_id res chain seq x y z
N MET A 1 -3.21 19.20 -34.39
CA MET A 1 -4.47 19.65 -33.76
C MET A 1 -4.10 19.95 -32.33
N ASP A 2 -3.94 21.23 -32.01
CA ASP A 2 -3.50 21.63 -30.68
C ASP A 2 -4.70 21.50 -29.74
N GLY A 3 -4.79 20.36 -29.06
CA GLY A 3 -5.68 20.24 -27.92
C GLY A 3 -5.28 21.30 -26.92
N GLY A 4 -6.25 22.10 -26.47
CA GLY A 4 -6.01 23.30 -25.66
C GLY A 4 -5.14 23.06 -24.43
N ILE A 5 -4.76 24.14 -23.74
CA ILE A 5 -3.72 24.14 -22.68
C ILE A 5 -3.79 22.92 -21.75
N ALA A 6 -4.99 22.54 -21.29
CA ALA A 6 -5.20 21.34 -20.47
C ALA A 6 -4.65 20.04 -21.11
N LEU A 7 -4.99 19.75 -22.37
CA LEU A 7 -4.53 18.55 -23.06
C LEU A 7 -3.01 18.56 -23.28
N SER A 8 -2.46 19.75 -23.55
CA SER A 8 -1.02 19.95 -23.69
C SER A 8 -0.28 19.65 -22.38
N CYS A 9 -0.78 20.14 -21.25
CA CYS A 9 -0.24 19.83 -19.91
C CYS A 9 -0.34 18.34 -19.59
N LEU A 10 -1.51 17.73 -19.76
CA LEU A 10 -1.74 16.30 -19.49
C LEU A 10 -0.84 15.39 -20.33
N SER A 11 -0.56 15.78 -21.58
CA SER A 11 0.36 15.05 -22.45
C SER A 11 1.80 15.08 -21.92
N VAL A 12 2.23 16.23 -21.37
CA VAL A 12 3.55 16.38 -20.75
C VAL A 12 3.64 15.56 -19.47
N GLU A 13 2.62 15.63 -18.61
CA GLU A 13 2.54 14.84 -17.37
C GLU A 13 2.57 13.34 -17.66
N HIS A 14 1.78 12.86 -18.62
CA HIS A 14 1.77 11.45 -19.02
C HIS A 14 3.12 10.99 -19.55
N ARG A 15 3.84 11.85 -20.29
CA ARG A 15 5.21 11.53 -20.73
C ARG A 15 6.15 11.47 -19.54
N SER A 16 6.10 12.46 -18.63
CA SER A 16 6.93 12.51 -17.43
C SER A 16 6.74 11.26 -16.55
N TRP A 17 5.48 10.90 -16.29
CA TRP A 17 5.13 9.71 -15.50
C TRP A 17 5.66 8.40 -16.11
N ARG A 18 5.63 8.28 -17.45
CA ARG A 18 6.19 7.09 -18.12
C ARG A 18 7.70 7.00 -18.04
N MET A 19 8.40 8.12 -17.82
CA MET A 19 9.85 8.13 -17.63
C MET A 19 10.22 7.77 -16.19
N ASP A 20 9.54 8.37 -15.21
CA ASP A 20 9.80 8.14 -13.80
C ASP A 20 8.53 8.33 -12.97
N HIS A 21 8.30 7.39 -12.06
CA HIS A 21 7.23 7.45 -11.07
C HIS A 21 7.57 6.57 -9.86
N PRO A 22 7.01 6.86 -8.67
CA PRO A 22 7.26 6.04 -7.49
C PRO A 22 6.87 4.57 -7.69
N HIS A 23 7.73 3.66 -7.23
CA HIS A 23 7.51 2.23 -7.42
C HIS A 23 6.16 1.77 -6.85
N GLY A 24 5.40 1.02 -7.64
CA GLY A 24 4.10 0.46 -7.27
C GLY A 24 2.91 1.42 -7.44
N PHE A 25 3.15 2.71 -7.67
CA PHE A 25 2.08 3.66 -8.04
C PHE A 25 1.70 3.46 -9.51
N VAL A 26 0.41 3.58 -9.81
CA VAL A 26 -0.11 3.53 -11.18
C VAL A 26 -0.94 4.78 -11.43
N ALA A 27 -0.72 5.41 -12.58
CA ALA A 27 -1.61 6.43 -13.14
C ALA A 27 -1.63 6.20 -14.66
N ARG A 28 -2.77 5.77 -15.20
CA ARG A 28 -2.93 5.52 -16.64
C ARG A 28 -4.20 6.20 -17.16
N PRO A 29 -4.14 6.94 -18.27
CA PRO A 29 -5.33 7.51 -18.87
C PRO A 29 -6.26 6.42 -19.40
N GLU A 30 -7.56 6.70 -19.39
CA GLU A 30 -8.58 5.79 -19.88
C GLU A 30 -8.38 5.51 -21.37
N THR A 31 -8.43 4.24 -21.75
CA THR A 31 -8.50 3.84 -23.16
C THR A 31 -9.94 3.48 -23.46
N ILE A 32 -10.57 4.24 -24.35
CA ILE A 32 -11.96 4.03 -24.73
C ILE A 32 -12.07 2.93 -25.80
N PHE A 33 -13.30 2.52 -26.11
CA PHE A 33 -13.58 1.32 -26.90
C PHE A 33 -12.93 1.28 -28.30
N ASP A 34 -12.73 2.44 -28.92
CA ASP A 34 -12.08 2.58 -30.23
C ASP A 34 -10.54 2.56 -30.15
N GLY A 35 -9.97 2.37 -28.95
CA GLY A 35 -8.54 2.38 -28.68
C GLY A 35 -7.96 3.79 -28.52
N ALA A 36 -8.78 4.85 -28.62
CA ALA A 36 -8.33 6.20 -28.35
C ALA A 36 -8.07 6.40 -26.85
N VAL A 37 -7.07 7.23 -26.54
CA VAL A 37 -6.71 7.57 -25.16
C VAL A 37 -7.42 8.86 -24.76
N ASN A 38 -8.25 8.76 -23.74
CA ASN A 38 -8.89 9.90 -23.10
C ASN A 38 -7.99 10.43 -21.98
N LEU A 39 -7.19 11.45 -22.27
CA LEU A 39 -6.29 12.08 -21.28
C LEU A 39 -7.03 12.81 -20.15
N MET A 40 -8.36 13.00 -20.25
CA MET A 40 -9.14 13.69 -19.21
C MET A 40 -9.57 12.76 -18.07
N VAL A 41 -9.43 11.44 -18.22
CA VAL A 41 -9.86 10.44 -17.23
C VAL A 41 -8.71 9.49 -16.95
N TRP A 42 -8.40 9.24 -15.68
CA TRP A 42 -7.25 8.45 -15.26
C TRP A 42 -7.64 7.37 -14.24
N HIS A 43 -7.13 6.16 -14.48
CA HIS A 43 -7.17 5.06 -13.52
C HIS A 43 -5.89 5.08 -12.70
N CYS A 44 -6.03 5.37 -11.41
CA CYS A 44 -4.92 5.47 -10.48
C CYS A 44 -4.96 4.35 -9.44
N PHE A 45 -3.78 3.86 -9.04
CA PHE A 45 -3.59 2.97 -7.91
C PHE A 45 -2.46 3.50 -7.04
N ILE A 46 -2.75 3.64 -5.75
CA ILE A 46 -1.79 4.07 -4.73
C ILE A 46 -1.50 2.85 -3.86
N PRO A 47 -0.27 2.31 -3.87
CA PRO A 47 0.08 1.20 -3.00
C PRO A 47 0.07 1.66 -1.55
N GLY A 48 -0.43 0.80 -0.65
CA GLY A 48 -0.30 1.02 0.79
C GLY A 48 1.17 0.98 1.22
N LYS A 49 1.53 1.74 2.26
CA LYS A 49 2.88 1.65 2.83
C LYS A 49 3.09 0.26 3.46
N PRO A 50 4.27 -0.38 3.28
CA PRO A 50 4.50 -1.75 3.75
C PRO A 50 4.38 -1.95 5.26
N THR A 51 4.53 -0.90 6.05
CA THR A 51 4.65 -0.95 7.52
C THR A 51 3.47 -0.30 8.26
N GLU A 52 2.44 0.16 7.55
CA GLU A 52 1.25 0.73 8.16
C GLU A 52 0.07 -0.26 8.09
N TRP A 53 -0.83 -0.18 9.05
CA TRP A 53 -2.05 -0.98 9.07
C TRP A 53 -2.87 -0.70 7.79
N SER A 54 -3.10 -1.74 6.99
CA SER A 54 -3.91 -1.61 5.77
C SER A 54 -5.39 -1.82 6.12
N PRO A 55 -6.30 -0.92 5.70
CA PRO A 55 -7.74 -1.11 5.85
C PRO A 55 -8.28 -2.30 5.05
N ALA A 56 -7.44 -3.00 4.28
CA ALA A 56 -7.77 -4.23 3.58
C ALA A 56 -7.94 -5.47 4.50
N MET A 57 -7.56 -5.38 5.78
CA MET A 57 -7.75 -6.50 6.71
C MET A 57 -9.21 -6.63 7.14
N THR A 58 -9.82 -7.75 6.75
CA THR A 58 -11.14 -8.17 7.23
C THR A 58 -11.08 -8.58 8.71
N VAL A 59 -12.23 -8.51 9.39
CA VAL A 59 -12.37 -9.01 10.78
C VAL A 59 -11.89 -10.46 10.91
N LYS A 60 -12.17 -11.31 9.90
CA LYS A 60 -11.69 -12.70 9.87
C LYS A 60 -10.16 -12.77 9.89
N GLN A 61 -9.48 -11.97 9.08
CA GLN A 61 -8.02 -11.95 9.04
C GLN A 61 -7.42 -11.47 10.37
N ILE A 62 -8.06 -10.50 11.03
CA ILE A 62 -7.67 -10.05 12.37
C ILE A 62 -7.81 -11.20 13.39
N LEU A 63 -8.95 -11.87 13.44
CA LEU A 63 -9.21 -12.96 14.39
C LEU A 63 -8.27 -14.15 14.18
N VAL A 64 -8.00 -14.53 12.92
CA VAL A 64 -7.03 -15.59 12.60
C VAL A 64 -5.62 -15.18 13.03
N GLY A 65 -5.23 -13.93 12.81
CA GLY A 65 -3.93 -13.41 13.27
C GLY A 65 -3.78 -13.44 14.79
N ILE A 66 -4.83 -13.06 15.53
CA ILE A 66 -4.84 -13.14 17.01
C ILE A 66 -4.69 -14.60 17.45
N GLN A 67 -5.50 -15.52 16.93
CA GLN A 67 -5.41 -16.94 17.29
C GLN A 67 -4.02 -17.50 17.03
N TYR A 68 -3.45 -17.21 15.85
CA TYR A 68 -2.09 -17.63 15.51
C TYR A 68 -1.05 -17.10 16.49
N LEU A 69 -1.12 -15.82 16.88
CA LEU A 69 -0.17 -15.22 17.80
C LEU A 69 -0.33 -15.68 19.26
N LEU A 70 -1.51 -16.17 19.63
CA LEU A 70 -1.73 -16.83 20.92
C LEU A 70 -1.08 -18.22 20.95
N ASP A 71 -1.13 -18.97 19.84
CA ASP A 71 -0.51 -20.29 19.72
C ASP A 71 1.01 -20.21 19.49
N GLN A 72 1.46 -19.21 18.73
CA GLN A 72 2.86 -18.97 18.36
C GLN A 72 3.23 -17.50 18.58
N PRO A 73 3.64 -17.12 19.81
CA PRO A 73 3.99 -15.73 20.11
C PRO A 73 5.22 -15.28 19.30
N ASN A 74 5.15 -14.09 18.70
CA ASN A 74 6.27 -13.52 17.94
C ASN A 74 7.23 -12.74 18.86
N LEU A 75 8.09 -13.49 19.56
CA LEU A 75 9.05 -12.94 20.53
C LEU A 75 10.06 -11.94 19.93
N ASN A 76 10.24 -11.95 18.61
CA ASN A 76 11.21 -11.09 17.91
C ASN A 76 10.59 -9.77 17.41
N ASN A 77 9.29 -9.54 17.64
CA ASN A 77 8.64 -8.32 17.20
C ASN A 77 8.95 -7.15 18.16
N PRO A 78 9.44 -6.00 17.68
CA PRO A 78 9.68 -4.82 18.53
C PRO A 78 8.45 -4.35 19.30
N ALA A 79 7.23 -4.60 18.79
CA ALA A 79 5.98 -4.29 19.49
C ALA A 79 5.74 -5.17 20.74
N GLN A 80 6.46 -6.29 20.90
CA GLN A 80 6.28 -7.24 22.01
C GLN A 80 7.46 -7.27 23.00
N ILE A 81 8.52 -6.46 22.78
CA ILE A 81 9.75 -6.47 23.61
C ILE A 81 9.45 -6.17 25.09
N GLU A 82 8.61 -5.19 25.40
CA GLU A 82 8.32 -4.81 26.78
C GLU A 82 7.61 -5.95 27.54
N GLY A 83 6.58 -6.55 26.93
CA GLY A 83 5.88 -7.70 27.50
C GLY A 83 6.77 -8.93 27.67
N TYR A 84 7.67 -9.17 26.72
CA TYR A 84 8.64 -10.27 26.80
C TYR A 84 9.64 -10.08 27.95
N ASN A 85 10.17 -8.86 28.12
CA ASN A 85 11.10 -8.56 29.19
C ASN A 85 10.47 -8.80 30.58
N ILE A 86 9.19 -8.42 30.75
CA ILE A 86 8.44 -8.68 31.99
C ILE A 86 8.27 -10.20 32.21
N TYR A 87 7.89 -10.97 31.19
CA TYR A 87 7.72 -12.42 31.29
C TYR A 87 9.00 -13.13 31.75
N ILE A 88 10.15 -12.76 31.20
CA ILE A 88 11.45 -13.35 31.56
C ILE A 88 11.84 -12.97 32.99
N GLN A 89 11.63 -11.73 33.41
CA GLN A 89 11.93 -11.30 34.79
C GLN A 89 11.13 -12.08 35.82
N VAL A 90 9.85 -12.35 35.56
CA VAL A 90 8.97 -13.10 36.47
C VAL A 90 9.30 -14.59 36.50
N ASN A 91 9.58 -15.21 35.34
CA ASN A 91 9.68 -16.67 35.24
C ASN A 91 11.12 -17.23 35.29
N THR A 92 12.15 -16.38 35.30
CA THR A 92 13.56 -16.82 35.40
C THR A 92 14.17 -16.54 36.79
N GLN A 93 13.40 -15.96 37.72
CA GLN A 93 13.81 -15.74 39.11
C GLN A 93 13.27 -16.81 40.09
N ALA A 94 12.94 -18.01 39.59
CA ALA A 94 12.57 -19.18 40.42
C ALA A 94 13.67 -20.24 40.41
#